data_AF-A0A938KQI4-F1
#
_entry.id   AF-A0A938KQI4-F1
#
_cell.length_a   1.000
_cell.length_b   1.000
_cell.length_c   1.000
_cell.angle_alpha   90.00
_cell.angle_beta   90.00
_cell.angle_gamma   90.00
#
_symmetry.space_group_name_H-M   'P 1'
#
loop_
_entity.id
_entity.type
_entity.pdbx_description
1 polymer ?
#
loop_
_entity_poly.entity_id
_entity_poly.type
_entity_poly.pdbx_seq_one_letter_code
_entity_poly.pdbx_strand_id
1 'polypeptide(L)'
;MAGSPLDRRTFVGGMAAAGAAISIPRPLYAWAGEQPSQKLRIACIGVGGMGFNDVRGVAGEQLVAFADVDDRSAERAYRAYPSVKPYRDFREMLEKERNNIDAVTVSTPDHTHAVAAMMALKMGKHVYCQKPLARTIGEVRALKAEAAKRPKQVTQMGNQGHALEGIRLIREWVEAGLIGSVRRVECWTNRPIWPQAVNRPTDAHNVPETMDWNLWLGPSA
;
A
#
# COMPACT_ATOMS: atom_id res chain seq x y z
N MET A 1 -63.57 -35.25 12.87
CA MET A 1 -62.32 -35.97 12.53
C MET A 1 -61.15 -35.14 13.03
N ALA A 2 -60.48 -35.60 14.09
CA ALA A 2 -59.39 -34.88 14.74
C ALA A 2 -58.11 -35.05 13.91
N GLY A 3 -57.47 -33.93 13.54
CA GLY A 3 -56.22 -33.93 12.78
C GLY A 3 -55.05 -34.44 13.63
N SER A 4 -54.27 -35.35 13.07
CA SER A 4 -53.07 -35.92 13.69
C SER A 4 -52.05 -34.82 14.04
N PRO A 5 -51.39 -34.86 15.21
CA PRO A 5 -50.37 -33.89 15.56
C PRO A 5 -49.12 -34.09 14.68
N LEU A 6 -48.61 -33.00 14.11
CA LEU A 6 -47.39 -33.00 13.30
C LEU A 6 -46.22 -33.56 14.12
N ASP A 7 -45.59 -34.61 13.62
CA ASP A 7 -44.43 -35.26 14.23
C ASP A 7 -43.23 -34.31 14.22
N ARG A 8 -42.54 -34.19 15.37
CA ARG A 8 -41.36 -33.32 15.55
C ARG A 8 -40.25 -33.62 14.53
N ARG A 9 -40.18 -34.87 14.05
CA ARG A 9 -39.22 -35.28 13.02
C ARG A 9 -39.52 -34.68 11.64
N THR A 10 -40.79 -34.46 11.30
CA THR A 10 -41.19 -33.83 10.04
C THR A 10 -40.94 -32.33 10.05
N PHE A 11 -41.08 -31.67 11.22
CA PHE A 11 -40.76 -30.25 11.38
C PHE A 11 -39.25 -29.97 11.28
N VAL A 12 -38.42 -30.79 11.93
CA VAL A 12 -36.95 -30.67 11.85
C VAL A 12 -36.43 -31.07 10.47
N GLY A 13 -37.05 -32.04 9.80
CA GLY A 13 -36.72 -32.41 8.41
C GLY A 13 -37.04 -31.31 7.39
N GLY A 14 -38.05 -30.47 7.66
CA GLY A 14 -38.44 -29.36 6.77
C GLY A 14 -37.48 -28.16 6.78
N MET A 15 -36.71 -27.95 7.85
CA MET A 15 -35.74 -26.83 7.94
C MET A 15 -34.43 -27.08 7.17
N ALA A 16 -34.10 -28.33 6.83
CA ALA A 16 -32.87 -28.64 6.09
C ALA A 16 -32.94 -28.25 4.60
N ALA A 17 -34.14 -28.10 4.03
CA ALA A 17 -34.33 -27.81 2.61
C ALA A 17 -34.50 -26.32 2.27
N ALA A 18 -34.61 -25.42 3.27
CA ALA A 18 -34.78 -23.98 3.07
C ALA A 18 -33.51 -23.14 3.36
N GLY A 19 -32.36 -23.79 3.57
CA GLY A 19 -31.10 -23.12 3.95
C GLY A 19 -30.16 -22.75 2.79
N ALA A 20 -30.49 -23.09 1.54
CA ALA A 20 -29.55 -22.98 0.40
C ALA A 20 -29.75 -21.75 -0.51
N ALA A 21 -30.36 -20.67 -0.01
CA ALA A 21 -30.47 -19.41 -0.76
C ALA A 21 -30.24 -18.16 0.11
N ILE A 22 -29.35 -18.24 1.09
CA ILE A 22 -28.73 -17.01 1.61
C ILE A 22 -27.65 -16.64 0.58
N SER A 23 -27.98 -15.72 -0.30
CA SER A 23 -27.01 -14.98 -1.11
C SER A 23 -26.08 -14.24 -0.15
N ILE A 24 -25.04 -14.91 0.33
CA ILE A 24 -24.00 -14.29 1.13
C ILE A 24 -23.38 -13.21 0.24
N PRO A 25 -23.38 -11.93 0.65
CA PRO A 25 -22.72 -10.89 -0.13
C PRO A 25 -21.25 -11.29 -0.32
N ARG A 26 -20.70 -10.99 -1.51
CA ARG A 26 -19.38 -11.44 -1.96
C ARG A 26 -18.17 -11.09 -1.06
N PRO A 27 -18.15 -10.16 -0.08
CA PRO A 27 -16.90 -9.92 0.64
C PRO A 27 -16.52 -11.04 1.62
N LEU A 28 -17.42 -11.97 1.96
CA LEU A 28 -17.12 -13.06 2.90
C LEU A 28 -16.33 -14.24 2.30
N TYR A 29 -16.31 -14.39 0.97
CA TYR A 29 -15.47 -15.42 0.32
C TYR A 29 -13.98 -15.06 0.28
N ALA A 30 -13.61 -13.80 0.56
CA ALA A 30 -12.22 -13.41 0.65
C ALA A 30 -11.53 -13.89 1.94
N TRP A 31 -12.30 -14.39 2.94
CA TRP A 31 -11.76 -14.75 4.26
C TRP A 31 -11.86 -16.26 4.59
N ALA A 32 -12.54 -17.07 3.76
CA ALA A 32 -12.85 -18.47 4.06
C ALA A 32 -12.13 -19.49 3.17
N GLY A 33 -11.02 -19.09 2.52
CA GLY A 33 -10.33 -19.93 1.53
C GLY A 33 -8.80 -19.91 1.57
N GLU A 34 -8.18 -19.35 2.61
CA GLU A 34 -6.72 -19.39 2.72
C GLU A 34 -6.26 -20.71 3.34
N GLN A 35 -5.58 -21.53 2.53
CA GLN A 35 -4.56 -22.46 3.03
C GLN A 35 -3.61 -21.67 3.96
N PRO A 36 -3.00 -22.27 5.00
CA PRO A 36 -2.09 -21.57 5.92
C PRO A 36 -1.18 -20.60 5.16
N SER A 37 -1.42 -19.30 5.41
CA SER A 37 -1.04 -18.15 4.60
C SER A 37 0.39 -18.21 4.09
N GLN A 38 0.58 -18.32 2.77
CA GLN A 38 1.87 -17.98 2.18
C GLN A 38 2.08 -16.47 2.38
N LYS A 39 3.08 -16.10 3.19
CA LYS A 39 3.44 -14.69 3.40
C LYS A 39 3.75 -14.04 2.06
N LEU A 40 3.32 -12.80 1.89
CA LEU A 40 3.65 -12.02 0.71
C LEU A 40 5.16 -11.74 0.69
N ARG A 41 5.80 -11.88 -0.46
CA ARG A 41 7.21 -11.55 -0.62
C ARG A 41 7.34 -10.09 -1.08
N ILE A 42 7.89 -9.24 -0.23
CA ILE A 42 7.86 -7.78 -0.42
C ILE A 42 9.27 -7.23 -0.54
N ALA A 43 9.49 -6.37 -1.54
CA ALA A 43 10.65 -5.50 -1.60
C ALA A 43 10.28 -4.05 -1.28
N CYS A 44 11.16 -3.32 -0.59
CA CYS A 44 10.90 -1.95 -0.17
C CYS A 44 11.88 -0.98 -0.85
N ILE A 45 11.35 0.04 -1.52
CA ILE A 45 12.09 1.04 -2.27
C ILE A 45 12.00 2.38 -1.51
N GLY A 46 13.13 2.87 -1.00
CA GLY A 46 13.21 3.94 -0.02
C GLY A 46 12.84 3.42 1.36
N VAL A 47 13.81 3.20 2.24
CA VAL A 47 13.61 2.57 3.56
C VAL A 47 14.03 3.46 4.74
N GLY A 48 14.50 4.68 4.47
CA GLY A 48 14.63 5.72 5.48
C GLY A 48 13.33 6.47 5.79
N GLY A 49 13.33 7.30 6.84
CA GLY A 49 12.21 8.20 7.18
C GLY A 49 10.84 7.49 7.25
N MET A 50 9.89 7.91 6.40
CA MET A 50 8.57 7.27 6.29
C MET A 50 8.65 5.85 5.71
N GLY A 51 9.61 5.58 4.82
CA GLY A 51 9.86 4.25 4.29
C GLY A 51 10.13 3.22 5.38
N PHE A 52 10.83 3.59 6.45
CA PHE A 52 11.01 2.69 7.60
C PHE A 52 9.69 2.33 8.29
N ASN A 53 8.74 3.27 8.37
CA ASN A 53 7.41 2.99 8.92
C ASN A 53 6.62 2.04 8.00
N ASP A 54 6.77 2.17 6.68
CA ASP A 54 6.15 1.26 5.71
C ASP A 54 6.77 -0.15 5.84
N VAL A 55 8.10 -0.25 5.94
CA VAL A 55 8.81 -1.52 6.22
C VAL A 55 8.26 -2.18 7.49
N ARG A 56 8.10 -1.43 8.59
CA ARG A 56 7.48 -1.95 9.82
C ARG A 56 6.02 -2.37 9.63
N GLY A 57 5.26 -1.61 8.84
CA GLY A 57 3.86 -1.92 8.55
C GLY A 57 3.68 -3.25 7.83
N VAL A 58 4.69 -3.68 7.06
CA VAL A 58 4.67 -4.95 6.31
C VAL A 58 5.60 -6.02 6.88
N ALA A 59 6.21 -5.79 8.05
CA ALA A 59 7.16 -6.73 8.66
C ALA A 59 6.54 -8.07 9.12
N GLY A 60 5.20 -8.18 9.12
CA GLY A 60 4.51 -9.46 9.29
C GLY A 60 4.69 -10.40 8.10
N GLU A 61 4.98 -9.84 6.92
CA GLU A 61 5.21 -10.53 5.66
C GLU A 61 6.69 -10.91 5.46
N GLN A 62 7.04 -11.48 4.31
CA GLN A 62 8.42 -11.82 3.99
C GLN A 62 9.12 -10.64 3.30
N LEU A 63 10.03 -9.96 4.02
CA LEU A 63 10.91 -8.94 3.44
C LEU A 63 12.02 -9.61 2.62
N VAL A 64 12.09 -9.31 1.33
CA VAL A 64 13.04 -9.92 0.39
C VAL A 64 14.25 -9.03 0.15
N ALA A 65 14.00 -7.75 -0.13
CA ALA A 65 15.03 -6.81 -0.52
C ALA A 65 14.68 -5.37 -0.16
N PHE A 66 15.70 -4.56 0.08
CA PHE A 66 15.61 -3.12 0.26
C PHE A 66 16.40 -2.42 -0.84
N ALA A 67 15.87 -1.32 -1.36
CA ALA A 67 16.60 -0.41 -2.23
C ALA A 67 16.61 1.00 -1.61
N ASP A 68 17.79 1.56 -1.35
CA ASP A 68 17.96 2.95 -0.91
C ASP A 68 19.26 3.53 -1.45
N VAL A 69 19.24 4.79 -1.85
CA VAL A 69 20.40 5.45 -2.46
C VAL A 69 21.34 6.05 -1.41
N ASP A 70 20.89 6.16 -0.14
CA ASP A 70 21.69 6.69 0.98
C ASP A 70 21.74 5.69 2.15
N ASP A 71 22.90 5.07 2.36
CA ASP A 71 23.13 4.09 3.43
C ASP A 71 22.84 4.67 4.82
N ARG A 72 23.07 5.97 5.01
CA ARG A 72 22.77 6.67 6.27
C ARG A 72 21.26 6.77 6.51
N SER A 73 20.50 7.06 5.47
CA SER A 73 19.03 7.12 5.53
C SER A 73 18.43 5.74 5.85
N ALA A 74 19.00 4.69 5.25
CA ALA A 74 18.55 3.31 5.37
C ALA A 74 19.06 2.57 6.63
N GLU A 75 20.00 3.14 7.37
CA GLU A 75 20.69 2.49 8.49
C GLU A 75 19.73 1.81 9.48
N ARG A 76 18.63 2.49 9.83
CA ARG A 76 17.63 1.96 10.77
C ARG A 76 16.95 0.70 10.24
N ALA A 77 16.67 0.63 8.94
CA ALA A 77 16.08 -0.55 8.31
C ALA A 77 17.09 -1.70 8.26
N TYR A 78 18.34 -1.42 7.88
CA TYR A 78 19.40 -2.44 7.80
C TYR A 78 19.70 -3.06 9.16
N ARG A 79 19.75 -2.25 10.23
CA ARG A 79 19.94 -2.75 11.59
C ARG A 79 18.75 -3.57 12.10
N ALA A 80 17.52 -3.16 11.77
CA ALA A 80 16.31 -3.86 12.23
C ALA A 80 16.07 -5.19 11.48
N TYR A 81 16.49 -5.27 10.22
CA TYR A 81 16.28 -6.45 9.36
C TYR A 81 17.56 -6.84 8.61
N PRO A 82 18.62 -7.27 9.32
CA PRO A 82 19.95 -7.48 8.74
C PRO A 82 20.03 -8.62 7.73
N SER A 83 19.02 -9.50 7.68
CA SER A 83 18.93 -10.60 6.70
C SER A 83 18.34 -10.17 5.35
N VAL A 84 17.79 -8.97 5.23
CA VAL A 84 17.16 -8.47 4.00
C VAL A 84 18.24 -7.90 3.09
N LYS A 85 18.24 -8.31 1.81
CA LYS A 85 19.28 -7.92 0.86
C LYS A 85 19.23 -6.42 0.55
N PRO A 86 20.30 -5.65 0.77
CA PRO A 86 20.36 -4.25 0.39
C PRO A 86 20.76 -4.08 -1.07
N TYR A 87 20.19 -3.07 -1.70
CA TYR A 87 20.50 -2.59 -3.05
C TYR A 87 20.57 -1.07 -3.02
N ARG A 88 21.41 -0.47 -3.86
CA ARG A 88 21.41 0.98 -4.06
C ARG A 88 20.39 1.43 -5.11
N ASP A 89 20.28 0.67 -6.19
CA ASP A 89 19.37 0.97 -7.29
C ASP A 89 18.14 0.06 -7.27
N PHE A 90 16.94 0.66 -7.20
CA PHE A 90 15.69 -0.08 -7.23
C PHE A 90 15.47 -0.82 -8.56
N ARG A 91 16.04 -0.33 -9.67
CA ARG A 91 15.91 -0.98 -10.99
C ARG A 91 16.66 -2.30 -10.99
N GLU A 92 17.87 -2.30 -10.45
CA GLU A 92 18.68 -3.51 -10.28
C GLU A 92 18.00 -4.51 -9.34
N MET A 93 17.51 -4.02 -8.19
CA MET A 93 16.76 -4.84 -7.23
C MET A 93 15.55 -5.51 -7.90
N LEU A 94 14.73 -4.72 -8.62
CA LEU A 94 13.54 -5.22 -9.30
C LEU A 94 13.88 -6.30 -10.34
N GLU A 95 14.94 -6.12 -11.13
CA GLU A 95 15.36 -7.13 -12.10
C GLU A 95 15.88 -8.41 -11.43
N LYS A 96 16.78 -8.29 -10.46
CA LYS A 96 17.36 -9.45 -9.75
C LYS A 96 16.34 -10.23 -8.94
N GLU A 97 15.40 -9.53 -8.31
CA GLU A 97 14.38 -10.12 -7.45
C GLU A 97 13.04 -10.33 -8.18
N ARG A 98 13.00 -10.18 -9.51
CA ARG A 98 11.80 -10.28 -10.36
C ARG A 98 10.94 -11.50 -10.06
N ASN A 99 11.54 -12.66 -9.81
CA ASN A 99 10.83 -13.91 -9.53
C ASN A 99 10.66 -14.20 -8.03
N ASN A 100 11.25 -13.36 -7.17
CA ASN A 100 11.31 -13.54 -5.72
C ASN A 100 10.35 -12.63 -4.96
N ILE A 101 9.78 -11.61 -5.61
CA ILE A 101 8.84 -10.65 -5.00
C ILE A 101 7.46 -10.71 -5.63
N ASP A 102 6.44 -10.47 -4.82
CA ASP A 102 5.03 -10.38 -5.21
C ASP A 102 4.56 -8.92 -5.19
N ALA A 103 5.11 -8.12 -4.27
CA ALA A 103 4.73 -6.73 -4.06
C ALA A 103 5.92 -5.81 -3.77
N VAL A 104 5.69 -4.51 -3.90
CA VAL A 104 6.62 -3.47 -3.48
C VAL A 104 5.98 -2.40 -2.63
N THR A 105 6.76 -1.85 -1.69
CA THR A 105 6.50 -0.53 -1.12
C THR A 105 7.41 0.50 -1.81
N VAL A 106 6.87 1.66 -2.18
CA VAL A 106 7.60 2.78 -2.78
C VAL A 106 7.45 3.99 -1.87
N SER A 107 8.55 4.38 -1.23
CA SER A 107 8.60 5.45 -0.22
C SER A 107 9.82 6.35 -0.40
N THR A 108 10.28 6.49 -1.64
CA THR A 108 11.33 7.41 -2.07
C THR A 108 10.87 8.88 -1.98
N PRO A 109 11.73 9.86 -2.28
CA PRO A 109 11.24 11.20 -2.57
C PRO A 109 10.29 11.22 -3.78
N ASP A 110 9.41 12.22 -3.81
CA ASP A 110 8.29 12.33 -4.73
C ASP A 110 8.69 12.39 -6.22
N HIS A 111 9.88 12.89 -6.53
CA HIS A 111 10.39 12.88 -7.91
C HIS A 111 10.67 11.47 -8.45
N THR A 112 10.83 10.46 -7.60
CA THR A 112 11.13 9.07 -8.02
C THR A 112 9.95 8.11 -7.87
N HIS A 113 8.91 8.47 -7.09
CA HIS A 113 7.73 7.64 -6.86
C HIS A 113 7.14 7.04 -8.15
N ALA A 114 6.88 7.90 -9.15
CA ALA A 114 6.17 7.48 -10.35
C ALA A 114 6.94 6.44 -11.18
N VAL A 115 8.25 6.62 -11.35
CA VAL A 115 9.08 5.72 -12.15
C VAL A 115 9.27 4.36 -11.47
N ALA A 116 9.44 4.35 -10.14
CA ALA A 116 9.54 3.12 -9.36
C ALA A 116 8.22 2.33 -9.37
N ALA A 117 7.10 3.01 -9.09
CA ALA A 117 5.77 2.39 -9.12
C ALA A 117 5.38 1.89 -10.52
N MET A 118 5.69 2.66 -11.57
CA MET A 118 5.46 2.28 -12.96
C MET A 118 6.24 1.02 -13.34
N MET A 119 7.51 0.93 -12.96
CA MET A 119 8.34 -0.25 -13.25
C MET A 119 7.80 -1.50 -12.53
N ALA A 120 7.50 -1.39 -11.24
CA ALA A 120 6.94 -2.50 -10.47
C ALA A 120 5.58 -2.97 -11.01
N LEU A 121 4.67 -2.05 -11.33
CA LEU A 121 3.42 -2.35 -12.02
C LEU A 121 3.70 -3.09 -13.33
N LYS A 122 4.61 -2.57 -14.17
CA LYS A 122 4.96 -3.19 -15.45
C LYS A 122 5.45 -4.62 -15.32
N MET A 123 6.09 -4.95 -14.21
CA MET A 123 6.55 -6.29 -13.84
C MET A 123 5.48 -7.18 -13.20
N GLY A 124 4.23 -6.70 -13.12
CA GLY A 124 3.10 -7.44 -12.57
C GLY A 124 3.09 -7.49 -11.03
N LYS A 125 3.79 -6.57 -10.36
CA LYS A 125 3.84 -6.52 -8.88
C LYS A 125 2.68 -5.72 -8.31
N HIS A 126 2.24 -6.11 -7.12
CA HIS A 126 1.39 -5.26 -6.29
C HIS A 126 2.18 -4.03 -5.82
N VAL A 127 1.54 -2.86 -5.72
CA VAL A 127 2.25 -1.62 -5.43
C VAL A 127 1.55 -0.85 -4.32
N TYR A 128 2.26 -0.65 -3.21
CA TYR A 128 1.95 0.40 -2.25
C TYR A 128 2.92 1.57 -2.48
N CYS A 129 2.40 2.77 -2.76
CA CYS A 129 3.23 3.96 -3.03
C CYS A 129 2.86 5.10 -2.09
N GLN A 130 3.84 5.70 -1.42
CA GLN A 130 3.60 6.80 -0.50
C GLN A 130 2.99 8.02 -1.18
N LYS A 131 2.33 8.85 -0.35
CA LYS A 131 1.84 10.17 -0.76
C LYS A 131 2.97 11.20 -0.76
N PRO A 132 2.96 12.17 -1.70
CA PRO A 132 2.09 12.26 -2.87
C PRO A 132 2.41 11.16 -3.90
N LEU A 133 1.40 10.66 -4.65
CA LEU A 133 1.61 9.55 -5.59
C LEU A 133 2.71 9.81 -6.64
N ALA A 134 2.80 11.05 -7.10
CA ALA A 134 3.75 11.52 -8.10
C ALA A 134 3.90 13.04 -8.03
N ARG A 135 4.87 13.61 -8.76
CA ARG A 135 5.16 15.05 -8.80
C ARG A 135 4.24 15.80 -9.77
N THR A 136 3.75 15.15 -10.82
CA THR A 136 2.92 15.77 -11.87
C THR A 136 1.62 15.03 -12.11
N ILE A 137 0.59 15.77 -12.59
CA ILE A 137 -0.69 15.17 -13.01
C ILE A 137 -0.48 14.18 -14.18
N GLY A 138 0.49 14.45 -15.06
CA GLY A 138 0.84 13.55 -16.17
C GLY A 138 1.31 12.18 -15.67
N GLU A 139 2.20 12.15 -14.69
CA GLU A 139 2.66 10.91 -14.04
C GLU A 139 1.50 10.16 -13.36
N VAL A 140 0.61 10.88 -12.64
CA VAL A 140 -0.58 10.28 -12.03
C VAL A 140 -1.48 9.62 -13.08
N ARG A 141 -1.75 10.31 -14.19
CA ARG A 141 -2.57 9.77 -15.30
C ARG A 141 -1.90 8.54 -15.94
N ALA A 142 -0.59 8.57 -16.11
CA ALA A 142 0.17 7.44 -16.63
C ALA A 142 0.08 6.23 -15.71
N LEU A 143 0.29 6.40 -14.39
CA LEU A 143 0.16 5.31 -13.41
C LEU A 143 -1.26 4.73 -13.40
N LYS A 144 -2.29 5.59 -13.43
CA LYS A 144 -3.70 5.16 -13.51
C LYS A 144 -3.95 4.31 -14.76
N ALA A 145 -3.48 4.77 -15.92
CA ALA A 145 -3.64 4.04 -17.17
C ALA A 145 -2.90 2.70 -17.15
N GLU A 146 -1.73 2.64 -16.52
CA GLU A 146 -0.95 1.41 -16.43
C GLU A 146 -1.55 0.39 -15.44
N ALA A 147 -2.10 0.87 -14.32
CA ALA A 147 -2.83 0.04 -13.36
C ALA A 147 -4.11 -0.54 -13.99
N ALA A 148 -4.82 0.24 -14.82
CA ALA A 148 -6.03 -0.23 -15.50
C ALA A 148 -5.78 -1.41 -16.46
N LYS A 149 -4.56 -1.53 -17.01
CA LYS A 149 -4.15 -2.69 -17.83
C LYS A 149 -3.82 -3.94 -17.00
N ARG A 150 -3.80 -3.81 -15.67
CA ARG A 150 -3.31 -4.82 -14.71
C ARG A 150 -4.36 -5.12 -13.65
N PRO A 151 -5.54 -5.64 -14.04
CA PRO A 151 -6.66 -5.85 -13.11
C PRO A 151 -6.37 -6.89 -12.02
N LYS A 152 -5.28 -7.67 -12.14
CA LYS A 152 -4.83 -8.63 -11.13
C LYS A 152 -3.94 -7.99 -10.06
N GLN A 153 -3.38 -6.80 -10.31
CA GLN A 153 -2.48 -6.13 -9.39
C GLN A 153 -3.26 -5.14 -8.51
N VAL A 154 -3.25 -5.38 -7.21
CA VAL A 154 -3.64 -4.38 -6.20
C VAL A 154 -2.65 -3.22 -6.16
N THR A 155 -3.18 -2.00 -6.19
CA THR A 155 -2.43 -0.76 -5.97
C THR A 155 -3.04 0.05 -4.85
N GLN A 156 -2.20 0.64 -3.99
CA GLN A 156 -2.64 1.51 -2.91
C GLN A 156 -1.70 2.70 -2.75
N MET A 157 -2.26 3.90 -2.59
CA MET A 157 -1.50 5.06 -2.16
C MET A 157 -1.42 5.11 -0.63
N GLY A 158 -0.28 5.50 -0.08
CA GLY A 158 -0.02 5.69 1.35
C GLY A 158 -0.75 6.88 1.94
N ASN A 159 -2.08 6.87 1.86
CA ASN A 159 -2.98 7.80 2.52
C ASN A 159 -3.50 7.17 3.83
N GLN A 160 -2.58 6.72 4.68
CA GLN A 160 -2.89 5.87 5.85
C GLN A 160 -3.96 6.46 6.79
N GLY A 161 -4.08 7.79 6.87
CA GLY A 161 -5.15 8.44 7.64
C GLY A 161 -6.56 8.07 7.21
N HIS A 162 -6.76 7.72 5.92
CA HIS A 162 -8.06 7.25 5.40
C HIS A 162 -8.39 5.81 5.81
N ALA A 163 -7.40 5.05 6.29
CA ALA A 163 -7.59 3.70 6.79
C ALA A 163 -7.83 3.64 8.30
N LEU A 164 -7.82 4.79 9.00
CA LEU A 164 -8.05 4.88 10.44
C LEU A 164 -9.54 5.01 10.78
N GLU A 165 -9.88 4.61 12.01
CA GLU A 165 -11.25 4.52 12.52
C GLU A 165 -12.06 5.81 12.33
N GLY A 166 -11.46 6.97 12.62
CA GLY A 166 -12.17 8.26 12.51
C GLY A 166 -12.74 8.52 11.12
N ILE A 167 -12.00 8.21 10.04
CA ILE A 167 -12.48 8.40 8.67
C ILE A 167 -13.53 7.34 8.30
N ARG A 168 -13.40 6.11 8.82
CA ARG A 168 -14.39 5.04 8.62
C ARG A 168 -15.73 5.41 9.25
N LEU A 169 -15.72 5.87 10.49
CA LEU A 169 -16.92 6.35 11.19
C LEU A 169 -17.57 7.53 10.47
N ILE A 170 -16.79 8.52 10.03
CA ILE A 170 -17.32 9.66 9.25
C ILE A 170 -18.03 9.15 7.98
N ARG A 171 -17.42 8.20 7.26
CA ARG A 171 -18.03 7.59 6.07
C ARG A 171 -19.35 6.89 6.42
N GLU A 172 -19.36 6.07 7.46
CA GLU A 172 -20.54 5.34 7.92
C GLU A 172 -21.68 6.28 8.33
N TRP A 173 -21.37 7.37 9.04
CA TRP A 173 -22.36 8.36 9.43
C TRP A 173 -22.99 9.09 8.24
N VAL A 174 -22.19 9.38 7.21
CA VAL A 174 -22.67 9.98 5.96
C VAL A 174 -23.53 8.98 5.18
N GLU A 175 -23.07 7.74 4.99
CA GLU A 175 -23.78 6.71 4.25
C GLU A 175 -25.10 6.29 4.93
N ALA A 176 -25.14 6.27 6.26
CA ALA A 176 -26.35 6.02 7.04
C ALA A 176 -27.29 7.24 7.13
N GLY A 177 -26.89 8.41 6.59
CA GLY A 177 -27.71 9.63 6.60
C GLY A 177 -27.83 10.31 7.97
N LEU A 178 -26.99 9.96 8.95
CA LEU A 178 -27.11 10.42 10.34
C LEU A 178 -26.92 11.93 10.51
N ILE A 179 -26.15 12.56 9.62
CA ILE A 179 -25.85 14.00 9.67
C ILE A 179 -26.55 14.79 8.55
N GLY A 180 -27.40 14.14 7.75
CA GLY A 180 -28.00 14.71 6.55
C GLY A 180 -26.97 15.07 5.47
N SER A 181 -27.33 15.96 4.55
CA SER A 181 -26.42 16.41 3.48
C SER A 181 -25.32 17.31 4.05
N VAL A 182 -24.06 16.90 3.88
CA VAL A 182 -22.89 17.69 4.28
C VAL A 182 -22.83 19.01 3.49
N ARG A 183 -22.84 20.14 4.19
CA ARG A 183 -22.81 21.50 3.59
C ARG A 183 -21.45 22.18 3.68
N ARG A 184 -20.64 21.83 4.67
CA ARG A 184 -19.33 22.45 4.92
C ARG A 184 -18.39 21.43 5.59
N VAL A 185 -17.14 21.41 5.15
CA VAL A 185 -16.05 20.69 5.80
C VAL A 185 -14.97 21.69 6.14
N GLU A 186 -14.60 21.77 7.42
CA GLU A 186 -13.49 22.58 7.90
C GLU A 186 -12.34 21.64 8.26
N CYS A 187 -11.19 21.83 7.63
CA CYS A 187 -10.01 21.00 7.83
C CYS A 187 -8.82 21.90 8.11
N TRP A 188 -8.14 21.65 9.23
CA TRP A 188 -6.93 22.33 9.65
C TRP A 188 -5.84 21.32 9.96
N THR A 189 -4.60 21.71 9.70
CA THR A 189 -3.44 20.92 10.01
C THR A 189 -2.35 21.80 10.59
N ASN A 190 -1.61 21.29 11.58
CA ASN A 190 -0.38 21.91 12.04
C ASN A 190 0.82 21.54 11.16
N ARG A 191 0.57 20.85 10.03
CA ARG A 191 1.58 20.55 9.02
C ARG A 191 1.71 21.70 8.03
N PRO A 192 2.89 21.84 7.41
CA PRO A 192 4.09 21.03 7.64
C PRO A 192 4.81 21.44 8.93
N ILE A 193 5.38 20.46 9.63
CA ILE A 193 6.28 20.70 10.79
C ILE A 193 7.76 20.69 10.36
N TRP A 194 8.01 20.72 9.05
CA TRP A 194 9.32 20.75 8.43
C TRP A 194 9.41 21.98 7.51
N PRO A 195 10.62 22.47 7.21
CA PRO A 195 10.79 23.64 6.36
C PRO A 195 10.08 23.49 5.00
N GLN A 196 9.45 24.57 4.54
CA GLN A 196 8.83 24.66 3.21
C GLN A 196 9.41 25.84 2.46
N ALA A 197 9.29 25.81 1.13
CA ALA A 197 9.77 26.87 0.26
C ALA A 197 11.22 27.26 0.55
N VAL A 198 12.06 26.26 0.88
CA VAL A 198 13.50 26.45 1.04
C VAL A 198 14.08 26.95 -0.28
N ASN A 199 14.83 28.05 -0.20
CA ASN A 199 15.52 28.58 -1.36
C ASN A 199 16.48 27.53 -1.92
N ARG A 200 16.61 27.49 -3.25
CA ARG A 200 17.64 26.67 -3.88
C ARG A 200 18.99 27.07 -3.31
N PRO A 201 19.79 26.12 -2.80
CA PRO A 201 21.14 26.43 -2.35
C PRO A 201 21.96 27.08 -3.48
N THR A 202 22.67 28.17 -3.16
CA THR A 202 23.59 28.84 -4.08
C THR A 202 25.00 28.28 -4.00
N ASP A 203 25.32 27.64 -2.88
CA ASP A 203 26.64 27.08 -2.61
C ASP A 203 26.75 25.66 -3.16
N ALA A 204 27.95 25.30 -3.62
CA ALA A 204 28.26 23.92 -3.95
C ALA A 204 28.33 23.11 -2.65
N HIS A 205 27.48 22.08 -2.55
CA HIS A 205 27.52 21.13 -1.45
C HIS A 205 28.19 19.83 -1.90
N ASN A 206 29.04 19.28 -1.03
CA ASN A 206 29.60 17.95 -1.23
C ASN A 206 28.47 16.92 -1.09
N VAL A 207 28.44 15.96 -2.01
CA VAL A 207 27.57 14.78 -1.89
C VAL A 207 28.05 13.99 -0.67
N PRO A 208 27.16 13.61 0.27
CA PRO A 208 27.53 12.72 1.36
C PRO A 208 28.10 11.39 0.83
N GLU A 209 29.18 10.88 1.44
CA GLU A 209 29.82 9.61 1.00
C GLU A 209 28.87 8.40 1.03
N THR A 210 27.84 8.48 1.88
CA THR A 210 26.81 7.44 2.03
C THR A 210 25.77 7.44 0.91
N MET A 211 25.74 8.47 0.07
CA MET A 211 24.70 8.71 -0.93
C MET A 211 25.22 8.58 -2.36
N ASP A 212 24.52 7.79 -3.18
CA ASP A 212 24.70 7.82 -4.64
C ASP A 212 23.90 9.00 -5.25
N TRP A 213 24.62 10.07 -5.61
CA TRP A 213 24.00 11.28 -6.14
C TRP A 213 23.29 11.09 -7.47
N ASN A 214 23.86 10.27 -8.36
CA ASN A 214 23.29 10.05 -9.69
C ASN A 214 21.97 9.28 -9.58
N LEU A 215 21.92 8.30 -8.68
CA LEU A 215 20.67 7.61 -8.36
C LEU A 215 19.67 8.51 -7.64
N TRP A 216 20.14 9.40 -6.74
CA TRP A 216 19.29 10.37 -6.06
C TRP A 216 18.62 11.36 -7.03
N LEU A 217 19.35 11.91 -8.00
CA LEU A 217 18.76 12.78 -9.03
C LEU A 217 17.67 12.05 -9.83
N GLY A 218 17.92 10.77 -10.15
CA GLY A 218 16.93 9.90 -10.79
C GLY A 218 16.34 10.53 -12.06
N PRO A 219 15.00 10.60 -12.21
CA PRO A 219 14.37 11.21 -13.37
C PRO A 219 14.43 12.75 -13.40
N SER A 220 15.06 13.38 -12.41
CA SER A 220 15.29 14.83 -12.35
C SER A 220 16.72 15.25 -12.70
N ALA A 221 17.55 14.28 -13.11
CA ALA A 221 18.88 14.53 -13.66
C ALA A 221 18.83 15.35 -14.96
#